data_AF-A0A024P6J6-F1
#
_entry.id   AF-A0A024P6J6-F1
#
_cell.length_a   1.000
_cell.length_b   1.000
_cell.length_c   1.000
_cell.angle_alpha   90.00
_cell.angle_beta   90.00
_cell.angle_gamma   90.00
#
_symmetry.space_group_name_H-M   'P 1'
#
loop_
_entity.id
_entity.type
_entity.pdbx_description
1 polymer ?
#
loop_
_entity_poly.entity_id
_entity_poly.type
_entity_poly.pdbx_seq_one_letter_code
_entity_poly.pdbx_strand_id
1 'polypeptide(L)'
;MNTKTVSHLYNVCPLCHGTGNYKEYDSSKANMLMDHYQRMNHADDTHAWKLAVEETSYQKECGRCHGNGHVLNDEGKQMFHALQQFA
;
A
#
# COMPACT_ATOMS: atom_id res chain seq x y z
N MET A 1 13.45 -5.16 16.82
CA MET A 1 13.49 -4.06 15.84
C MET A 1 13.90 -2.79 16.57
N ASN A 2 15.09 -2.26 16.30
CA ASN A 2 15.55 -0.99 16.87
C ASN A 2 14.91 0.16 16.08
N THR A 3 13.85 0.76 16.62
CA THR A 3 13.25 1.99 16.09
C THR A 3 14.18 3.16 16.38
N LYS A 4 15.19 3.35 15.52
CA LYS A 4 15.98 4.59 15.51
C LYS A 4 15.02 5.74 15.22
N THR A 5 14.92 6.64 16.19
CA THR A 5 14.32 7.97 16.19
C THR A 5 13.81 8.41 14.82
N VAL A 6 12.52 8.22 14.60
CA VAL A 6 11.78 8.92 13.53
C VAL A 6 12.01 10.41 13.80
N SER A 7 12.58 11.12 12.82
CA SER A 7 12.78 12.57 12.86
C SER A 7 11.62 13.27 13.57
N HIS A 8 11.91 14.20 14.49
CA HIS A 8 10.90 14.97 15.24
C HIS A 8 9.86 15.69 14.36
N LEU A 9 10.08 15.75 13.05
CA LEU A 9 9.22 16.43 12.08
C LEU A 9 8.24 15.51 11.34
N TYR A 10 8.30 14.19 11.56
CA TYR A 10 7.52 13.22 10.81
C TYR A 10 6.76 12.25 11.73
N ASN A 11 5.51 11.99 11.37
CA ASN A 11 4.70 10.92 11.95
C ASN A 11 4.61 9.74 10.97
N VAL A 12 4.49 8.54 11.49
CA VAL A 12 4.12 7.35 10.70
C VAL A 12 2.76 7.63 10.05
N CYS A 13 2.63 7.34 8.76
CA CYS A 13 1.37 7.53 8.06
C CYS A 13 0.31 6.60 8.68
N PRO A 14 -0.81 7.14 9.20
CA PRO A 14 -1.83 6.32 9.87
C PRO A 14 -2.64 5.46 8.90
N LEU A 15 -2.57 5.74 7.59
CA LEU A 15 -3.30 4.99 6.58
C LEU A 15 -2.52 3.71 6.20
N CYS A 16 -1.22 3.84 5.89
CA CYS A 16 -0.38 2.70 5.49
C CYS A 16 0.46 2.12 6.62
N HIS A 17 0.33 2.66 7.83
CA HIS A 17 1.09 2.22 9.01
C HIS A 17 2.60 2.12 8.76
N GLY A 18 3.15 3.02 7.93
CA GLY A 18 4.58 3.07 7.64
C GLY A 18 5.04 2.32 6.39
N THR A 19 4.20 1.52 5.74
CA THR A 19 4.62 0.73 4.55
C THR A 19 4.80 1.56 3.29
N GLY A 20 4.07 2.68 3.19
CA GLY A 20 4.05 3.52 1.98
C GLY A 20 3.14 2.98 0.86
N ASN A 21 2.65 1.75 0.97
CA ASN A 21 1.87 1.07 -0.06
C ASN A 21 0.81 0.13 0.55
N TYR A 22 -0.16 -0.28 -0.28
CA TYR A 22 -1.15 -1.28 0.04
C TYR A 22 -1.17 -2.36 -1.03
N LYS A 23 -1.45 -3.60 -0.62
CA LYS A 23 -1.77 -4.68 -1.53
C LYS A 23 -3.26 -4.63 -1.87
N GLU A 24 -3.59 -4.35 -3.12
CA GLU A 24 -4.94 -4.48 -3.68
C GLU A 24 -4.94 -5.64 -4.68
N TYR A 25 -6.12 -6.09 -5.12
CA TYR A 25 -6.27 -7.04 -6.22
C TYR A 25 -7.40 -6.61 -7.15
N ASP A 26 -7.30 -6.98 -8.43
CA ASP A 26 -8.33 -6.68 -9.43
C ASP A 26 -9.45 -7.73 -9.35
N SER A 27 -10.57 -7.37 -8.71
CA SER A 27 -11.71 -8.29 -8.52
C SER A 27 -12.32 -8.80 -9.84
N SER A 28 -12.33 -7.99 -10.90
CA SER A 28 -12.88 -8.40 -12.19
C SER A 28 -12.02 -9.48 -12.83
N LYS A 29 -10.69 -9.26 -12.84
CA LYS A 29 -9.74 -10.26 -13.34
C LYS A 29 -9.70 -11.51 -12.45
N ALA A 30 -9.77 -11.35 -11.13
CA ALA A 30 -9.76 -12.47 -10.20
C ALA A 30 -10.96 -13.40 -10.45
N ASN A 31 -12.15 -12.86 -10.68
CA ASN A 31 -13.32 -13.65 -11.02
C ASN A 31 -13.14 -14.44 -12.33
N MET A 32 -12.55 -13.82 -13.36
CA MET A 32 -12.29 -14.50 -14.64
C MET A 32 -11.25 -15.64 -14.48
N LEU A 33 -10.19 -15.41 -13.70
CA LEU A 33 -9.16 -16.41 -13.45
C LEU A 33 -9.66 -17.56 -12.58
N MET A 34 -10.49 -17.26 -11.59
CA MET A 34 -11.10 -18.28 -10.73
C MET A 34 -11.95 -19.26 -11.55
N ASP A 35 -12.82 -18.75 -12.43
CA ASP A 35 -13.62 -19.59 -13.34
C ASP A 35 -12.73 -20.42 -14.28
N HIS A 36 -11.62 -19.84 -14.76
CA HIS A 36 -10.64 -20.56 -15.57
C HIS A 36 -9.98 -21.72 -14.79
N TYR A 37 -9.52 -21.49 -13.57
CA TYR A 37 -8.87 -22.53 -12.77
C TYR A 37 -9.82 -23.67 -12.36
N GLN A 38 -11.07 -23.35 -12.05
CA GLN A 38 -12.06 -24.38 -11.75
C GLN A 38 -12.32 -25.28 -12.97
N ARG A 39 -12.40 -24.70 -14.17
CA ARG A 39 -12.73 -25.45 -15.39
C ARG A 39 -11.54 -26.21 -15.97
N MET A 40 -10.36 -25.60 -16.00
CA MET A 40 -9.19 -26.15 -16.70
C MET A 40 -8.27 -26.95 -15.79
N ASN A 41 -8.12 -26.54 -14.53
CA ASN A 41 -7.20 -27.16 -13.59
C ASN A 41 -7.93 -28.02 -12.55
N HIS A 42 -9.27 -28.07 -12.58
CA HIS A 42 -10.11 -28.75 -11.59
C HIS A 42 -9.74 -28.40 -10.15
N ALA A 43 -9.25 -27.17 -9.93
CA ALA A 43 -8.91 -26.67 -8.62
C ALA A 43 -10.19 -26.49 -7.79
N ASP A 44 -10.14 -26.81 -6.50
CA ASP A 44 -11.23 -26.49 -5.59
C ASP A 44 -11.44 -24.96 -5.49
N ASP A 45 -12.66 -24.54 -5.17
CA ASP A 45 -13.06 -23.12 -5.17
C ASP A 45 -12.16 -22.24 -4.30
N THR A 46 -11.71 -22.77 -3.16
CA THR A 46 -10.88 -22.01 -2.21
C THR A 46 -9.48 -21.82 -2.78
N HIS A 47 -8.91 -22.87 -3.38
CA HIS A 47 -7.60 -22.85 -4.01
C HIS A 47 -7.62 -21.99 -5.28
N ALA A 48 -8.63 -22.14 -6.14
CA ALA A 48 -8.82 -21.34 -7.34
C ALA A 48 -8.93 -19.84 -7.02
N TRP A 49 -9.72 -19.48 -6.00
CA TRP A 49 -9.85 -18.09 -5.56
C TRP A 49 -8.53 -17.53 -5.01
N LYS A 50 -7.80 -18.32 -4.21
CA LYS A 50 -6.50 -17.92 -3.68
C LYS A 50 -5.50 -17.61 -4.80
N LEU A 51 -5.38 -18.49 -5.79
CA LEU A 51 -4.49 -18.29 -6.94
C LEU A 51 -4.89 -17.05 -7.74
N ALA A 52 -6.19 -16.88 -8.00
CA ALA A 52 -6.70 -15.73 -8.75
C ALA A 52 -6.43 -14.39 -8.04
N VAL A 53 -6.60 -14.33 -6.72
CA VAL A 53 -6.27 -13.14 -5.92
C VAL A 53 -4.76 -12.90 -5.92
N GLU A 54 -3.94 -13.94 -5.77
CA GLU A 54 -2.48 -13.81 -5.78
C GLU A 54 -1.95 -13.29 -7.12
N GLU A 55 -2.44 -13.81 -8.24
CA GLU A 55 -2.02 -13.38 -9.57
C GLU A 55 -2.50 -11.97 -9.95
N THR A 56 -3.65 -11.56 -9.43
CA THR A 56 -4.22 -10.22 -9.72
C THR A 56 -3.86 -9.18 -8.68
N SER A 57 -3.07 -9.57 -7.68
CA SER A 57 -2.59 -8.66 -6.65
C SER A 57 -1.57 -7.68 -7.19
N TYR A 58 -1.67 -6.42 -6.78
CA TYR A 58 -0.69 -5.39 -7.09
C TYR A 58 -0.45 -4.48 -5.89
N GLN A 59 0.72 -3.84 -5.89
CA GLN A 59 1.05 -2.81 -4.91
C GLN A 59 0.55 -1.47 -5.42
N LYS A 60 -0.19 -0.76 -4.58
CA LYS A 60 -0.68 0.58 -4.85
C LYS A 60 -0.05 1.55 -3.87
N GLU A 61 0.44 2.65 -4.40
CA GLU A 61 1.04 3.70 -3.58
C GLU A 61 0.01 4.32 -2.62
N CYS A 62 0.42 4.56 -1.38
CA CYS A 62 -0.40 5.30 -0.44
C CYS A 62 -0.48 6.77 -0.85
N GLY A 63 -1.64 7.19 -1.37
CA GLY A 63 -1.88 8.58 -1.77
C GLY A 63 -1.76 9.60 -0.64
N ARG A 64 -1.84 9.19 0.64
CA ARG A 64 -1.69 10.09 1.79
C ARG A 64 -0.23 10.45 2.08
N CYS A 65 0.69 9.52 1.91
CA CYS A 65 2.12 9.75 2.14
C CYS A 65 2.96 9.74 0.87
N HIS A 66 2.33 9.56 -0.30
CA HIS A 66 2.97 9.44 -1.61
C HIS A 66 4.14 8.43 -1.58
N GLY A 67 3.89 7.22 -1.08
CA GLY A 67 4.92 6.17 -1.03
C GLY A 67 5.91 6.26 0.14
N ASN A 68 6.01 7.38 0.85
CA ASN A 68 7.06 7.59 1.86
C ASN A 68 6.86 6.86 3.19
N GLY A 69 5.67 6.32 3.45
CA GLY A 69 5.30 5.70 4.73
C GLY A 69 5.13 6.70 5.89
N HIS A 70 5.54 7.95 5.72
CA HIS A 70 5.53 8.98 6.75
C HIS A 70 4.90 10.26 6.22
N VAL A 71 4.37 11.08 7.13
CA VAL A 71 3.79 12.39 6.83
C VAL A 71 4.38 13.43 7.76
N LEU A 72 4.57 14.66 7.29
CA LEU A 72 5.00 15.75 8.16
C LEU A 72 4.02 15.95 9.31
N ASN A 73 4.55 16.07 10.53
CA ASN A 73 3.78 16.56 11.66
C ASN A 73 3.69 18.09 11.61
N ASP A 74 3.06 18.70 12.61
CA ASP A 74 2.78 20.14 12.56
C ASP A 74 4.06 20.99 12.59
N GLU A 75 5.07 20.59 13.37
CA GLU A 75 6.40 21.22 13.34
C GLU A 75 7.08 21.06 11.98
N GLY A 76 7.01 19.85 11.40
CA GLY A 76 7.54 19.57 10.07
C GLY A 76 6.88 20.39 8.96
N LYS A 77 5.57 20.60 9.03
CA LYS A 77 4.84 21.47 8.09
C LYS A 77 5.27 22.93 8.22
N GLN A 78 5.42 23.42 9.45
CA GLN A 78 5.87 24.80 9.69
C GLN A 78 7.27 25.03 9.12
N MET A 79 8.20 24.10 9.36
CA MET A 79 9.55 24.16 8.79
C MET A 79 9.52 24.10 7.25
N PHE A 80 8.73 23.20 6.67
CA PHE A 80 8.62 23.10 5.22
C PHE A 80 8.10 24.40 4.58
N HIS A 81 7.07 25.00 5.17
CA HIS A 81 6.55 26.30 4.70
C HIS A 81 7.57 27.43 4.85
N ALA A 82 8.33 27.47 5.93
CA ALA A 82 9.39 28.46 6.11
C ALA A 82 10.48 28.32 5.03
N LEU A 83 10.89 27.09 4.70
CA LEU A 83 11.89 26.83 3.65
C LEU A 83 11.41 27.20 2.25
N GLN A 84 10.11 26.99 1.95
CA GLN A 84 9.52 27.38 0.66
C GLN A 84 9.57 28.89 0.39
N GLN A 85 9.68 29.73 1.41
CA GLN A 85 9.79 31.18 1.24
C GLN A 85 11.15 31.63 0.72
N PHE A 86 12.15 30.75 0.76
CA PHE A 86 13.53 31.03 0.33
C PHE A 86 13.94 30.25 -0.93
N ALA A 87 13.04 29.47 -1.53
CA ALA A 87 13.24 28.67 -2.74
C ALA A 87 12.62 29.35 -3.96
#